data_AF-A0A953XU45-F1
#
_entry.id   AF-A0A953XU45-F1
#
_cell.length_a   1.000
_cell.length_b   1.000
_cell.length_c   1.000
_cell.angle_alpha   90.00
_cell.angle_beta   90.00
_cell.angle_gamma   90.00
#
_symmetry.space_group_name_H-M   'P 1'
#
loop_
_entity.id
_entity.type
_entity.pdbx_description
1 polymer ?
#
loop_
_entity_poly.entity_id
_entity_poly.type
_entity_poly.pdbx_seq_one_letter_code
_entity_poly.pdbx_strand_id
1 'polypeptide(L)'
;LDDERYGVNWARYWRDAILYRRNDERALLASRSAVDWLSDQLNANVGWDETARALVTASGSIAEHGETVLLAAQWGNTEDTTSEVSRVLMGVQIQCAQCHDHKTDRWQRNEFHELAAFFPRVRLRAIRADGKRRGFEVVAFDRAPAANAQANNPQRRVEHRMPDLDNPEAAGELMTPKFFLTGASIPTG
;
A
#
# COMPACT_ATOMS: atom_id res chain seq x y z
N LEU A 1 -27.80 11.16 7.47
CA LEU A 1 -27.02 10.24 6.62
C LEU A 1 -27.57 10.23 5.19
N ASP A 2 -28.84 10.63 4.99
CA ASP A 2 -29.52 10.58 3.68
C ASP A 2 -29.24 11.77 2.73
N ASP A 3 -28.18 12.55 2.97
CA ASP A 3 -27.78 13.65 2.11
C ASP A 3 -26.49 13.26 1.40
N GLU A 4 -26.48 13.19 0.06
CA GLU A 4 -25.32 12.78 -0.75
C GLU A 4 -24.05 13.59 -0.44
N ARG A 5 -24.20 14.83 0.04
CA ARG A 5 -23.08 15.69 0.44
C ARG A 5 -22.31 15.14 1.65
N TYR A 6 -22.94 14.28 2.45
CA TYR A 6 -22.27 13.56 3.53
C TYR A 6 -21.12 12.71 3.01
N GLY A 7 -21.40 11.83 2.03
CA GLY A 7 -20.38 10.99 1.39
C GLY A 7 -19.27 11.81 0.78
N VAL A 8 -19.60 12.88 0.04
CA VAL A 8 -18.60 13.76 -0.58
C VAL A 8 -17.69 14.44 0.45
N ASN A 9 -18.24 14.93 1.56
CA ASN A 9 -17.46 15.57 2.61
C ASN A 9 -16.45 14.60 3.24
N TRP A 10 -16.91 13.41 3.62
CA TRP A 10 -16.06 12.40 4.24
C TRP A 10 -15.09 11.75 3.26
N ALA A 11 -15.47 11.58 2.00
CA ALA A 11 -14.60 11.11 0.93
C ALA A 11 -13.41 12.05 0.72
N ARG A 12 -13.63 13.37 0.78
CA ARG A 12 -12.54 14.37 0.71
C ARG A 12 -11.61 14.27 1.90
N TYR A 13 -12.14 14.11 3.11
CA TYR A 13 -11.33 13.89 4.31
C TYR A 13 -10.45 12.64 4.16
N TRP A 14 -11.02 11.50 3.76
CA TRP A 14 -10.27 10.26 3.59
C TRP A 14 -9.25 10.31 2.46
N ARG A 15 -9.61 10.93 1.33
CA ARG A 15 -8.66 11.23 0.25
C ARG A 15 -7.47 12.03 0.79
N ASP A 16 -7.71 13.09 1.54
CA ASP A 16 -6.63 13.93 2.08
C ASP A 16 -5.80 13.16 3.11
N ALA A 17 -6.44 12.37 3.97
CA ALA A 17 -5.76 11.51 4.93
C ALA A 17 -4.84 10.49 4.23
N ILE A 18 -5.26 9.89 3.12
CA ILE A 18 -4.47 8.91 2.36
C ILE A 18 -3.35 9.59 1.55
N LEU A 19 -3.65 10.69 0.85
CA LEU A 19 -2.70 11.38 -0.02
C LEU A 19 -1.72 12.32 0.72
N TYR A 20 -1.90 12.49 2.03
CA TYR A 20 -1.05 13.34 2.87
C TYR A 20 0.43 12.94 2.82
N ARG A 21 0.72 11.64 2.91
CA ARG A 21 2.07 11.06 2.88
C ARG A 21 2.37 10.34 1.56
N ARG A 22 1.89 10.87 0.44
CA ARG A 22 2.19 10.30 -0.88
C ARG A 22 3.67 10.43 -1.22
N ASN A 23 4.22 9.40 -1.85
CA ASN A 23 5.62 9.35 -2.31
C ASN A 23 5.86 10.08 -3.63
N ASP A 24 4.81 10.28 -4.43
CA ASP A 24 4.91 10.90 -5.75
C ASP A 24 3.68 11.77 -6.04
N GLU A 25 3.89 12.95 -6.61
CA GLU A 25 2.80 13.87 -6.95
C GLU A 25 1.84 13.29 -7.99
N ARG A 26 2.31 12.38 -8.85
CA ARG A 26 1.46 11.73 -9.85
C ARG A 26 0.39 10.85 -9.23
N ALA A 27 0.52 10.47 -7.96
CA ALA A 27 -0.56 9.82 -7.21
C ALA A 27 -1.82 10.70 -7.11
N LEU A 28 -1.70 12.02 -7.24
CA LEU A 28 -2.85 12.94 -7.28
C LEU A 28 -3.78 12.68 -8.48
N LEU A 29 -3.34 11.95 -9.50
CA LEU A 29 -4.22 11.49 -10.58
C LEU A 29 -5.34 10.56 -10.06
N ALA A 30 -5.16 9.91 -8.91
CA ALA A 30 -6.18 9.12 -8.23
C ALA A 30 -7.16 9.95 -7.39
N SER A 31 -6.92 11.26 -7.21
CA SER A 31 -7.67 12.11 -6.28
C SER A 31 -9.17 12.16 -6.60
N ARG A 32 -9.52 12.34 -7.87
CA ARG A 32 -10.91 12.44 -8.30
C ARG A 32 -11.64 11.10 -8.20
N SER A 33 -11.06 10.05 -8.78
CA SER A 33 -11.62 8.69 -8.73
C SER A 33 -11.79 8.21 -7.28
N ALA A 34 -10.84 8.54 -6.40
CA ALA A 34 -10.94 8.23 -4.97
C ALA A 34 -12.12 8.93 -4.30
N VAL A 35 -12.33 10.23 -4.56
CA VAL A 35 -13.47 10.97 -3.99
C VAL A 35 -14.78 10.39 -4.52
N ASP A 36 -14.88 10.14 -5.82
CA ASP A 36 -16.08 9.58 -6.44
C ASP A 36 -16.39 8.21 -5.81
N TRP A 37 -15.42 7.28 -5.80
CA TRP A 37 -15.60 5.93 -5.25
C TRP A 37 -15.90 5.92 -3.75
N LEU A 38 -15.14 6.68 -2.93
CA LEU A 38 -15.39 6.75 -1.48
C LEU A 38 -16.76 7.37 -1.17
N SER A 39 -17.20 8.35 -1.96
CA SER A 39 -18.54 8.93 -1.80
C SER A 39 -19.61 7.87 -2.01
N ASP A 40 -19.46 7.04 -3.04
CA ASP A 40 -20.37 5.94 -3.34
C ASP A 40 -20.38 4.91 -2.21
N GLN A 41 -19.20 4.49 -1.70
CA GLN A 41 -19.11 3.54 -0.59
C GLN A 41 -19.82 4.07 0.68
N LEU A 42 -19.57 5.35 1.01
CA LEU A 42 -20.11 5.99 2.21
C LEU A 42 -21.63 6.21 2.10
N ASN A 43 -22.11 6.67 0.95
CA ASN A 43 -23.55 6.91 0.74
C ASN A 43 -24.35 5.60 0.65
N ALA A 44 -23.73 4.52 0.15
CA ALA A 44 -24.31 3.19 0.15
C ALA A 44 -24.18 2.46 1.51
N ASN A 45 -23.55 3.09 2.51
CA ASN A 45 -23.30 2.52 3.83
C ASN A 45 -22.57 1.16 3.76
N VAL A 46 -21.59 1.05 2.85
CA VAL A 46 -20.73 -0.14 2.71
C VAL A 46 -19.89 -0.32 3.98
N GLY A 47 -19.69 -1.57 4.40
CA GLY A 47 -18.87 -1.91 5.55
C GLY A 47 -17.44 -1.39 5.42
N TRP A 48 -16.87 -0.89 6.52
CA TRP A 48 -15.49 -0.42 6.52
C TRP A 48 -14.49 -1.56 6.25
N ASP A 49 -14.81 -2.78 6.65
CA ASP A 49 -14.05 -3.99 6.33
C ASP A 49 -14.00 -4.26 4.83
N GLU A 50 -15.12 -4.11 4.13
CA GLU A 50 -15.18 -4.25 2.67
C GLU A 50 -14.40 -3.12 1.97
N THR A 51 -14.53 -1.89 2.46
CA THR A 51 -13.80 -0.71 1.96
C THR A 51 -12.30 -0.87 2.16
N ALA A 52 -11.86 -1.27 3.36
CA ALA A 52 -10.47 -1.53 3.69
C ALA A 52 -9.89 -2.66 2.84
N ARG A 53 -10.64 -3.76 2.66
CA ARG A 53 -10.27 -4.86 1.76
C ARG A 53 -10.06 -4.34 0.34
N ALA A 54 -11.01 -3.57 -0.20
CA ALA A 54 -10.91 -3.01 -1.54
C ALA A 54 -9.65 -2.14 -1.70
N LEU A 55 -9.33 -1.29 -0.71
CA LEU A 55 -8.14 -0.43 -0.73
C LEU A 55 -6.83 -1.23 -0.75
N VAL A 56 -6.72 -2.31 0.04
CA VAL A 56 -5.46 -3.08 0.15
C VAL A 56 -5.26 -4.09 -0.98
N THR A 57 -6.33 -4.52 -1.64
CA THR A 57 -6.27 -5.47 -2.77
C THR A 57 -6.45 -4.81 -4.14
N ALA A 58 -6.50 -3.48 -4.21
CA ALA A 58 -6.81 -2.76 -5.44
C ALA A 58 -5.81 -3.00 -6.58
N SER A 59 -6.30 -2.99 -7.81
CA SER A 59 -5.50 -3.01 -9.04
C SER A 59 -6.20 -2.23 -10.15
N GLY A 60 -5.48 -1.88 -11.21
CA GLY A 60 -6.02 -1.16 -12.36
C GLY A 60 -5.65 0.33 -12.41
N SER A 61 -6.23 1.03 -13.39
CA SER A 61 -5.96 2.44 -13.69
C SER A 61 -6.31 3.35 -12.52
N ILE A 62 -5.36 4.13 -12.03
CA ILE A 62 -5.58 4.98 -10.85
C ILE A 62 -6.56 6.12 -11.12
N ALA A 63 -6.70 6.52 -12.39
CA ALA A 63 -7.62 7.58 -12.80
C ALA A 63 -9.07 7.11 -12.90
N GLU A 64 -9.30 5.80 -12.95
CA GLU A 64 -10.61 5.17 -13.19
C GLU A 64 -11.10 4.40 -11.96
N HIS A 65 -10.18 3.81 -11.19
CA HIS A 65 -10.45 2.96 -10.04
C HIS A 65 -10.03 3.67 -8.75
N GLY A 66 -11.01 4.22 -8.02
CA GLY A 66 -10.75 5.03 -6.81
C GLY A 66 -10.19 4.24 -5.63
N GLU A 67 -10.51 2.95 -5.56
CA GLU A 67 -9.99 1.99 -4.57
C GLU A 67 -8.47 1.85 -4.64
N THR A 68 -7.84 2.22 -5.76
CA THR A 68 -6.37 2.17 -5.91
C THR A 68 -5.62 3.22 -5.10
N VAL A 69 -6.30 4.23 -4.54
CA VAL A 69 -5.68 5.43 -3.99
C VAL A 69 -4.64 5.17 -2.90
N LEU A 70 -4.87 4.17 -2.04
CA LEU A 70 -3.95 3.83 -0.95
C LEU A 70 -2.62 3.30 -1.50
N LEU A 71 -2.68 2.34 -2.43
CA LEU A 71 -1.49 1.77 -3.07
C LEU A 71 -0.83 2.75 -4.03
N ALA A 72 -1.63 3.58 -4.72
CA ALA A 72 -1.15 4.63 -5.62
C ALA A 72 -0.34 5.70 -4.88
N ALA A 73 -0.78 6.11 -3.69
CA ALA A 73 -0.10 7.09 -2.86
C ALA A 73 1.35 6.68 -2.54
N GLN A 74 1.60 5.37 -2.35
CA GLN A 74 2.91 4.86 -1.92
C GLN A 74 3.83 4.44 -3.06
N TRP A 75 3.37 4.54 -4.31
CA TRP A 75 4.18 4.35 -5.50
C TRP A 75 4.91 3.00 -5.60
N GLY A 76 4.34 1.95 -4.99
CA GLY A 76 4.94 0.61 -4.95
C GLY A 76 6.12 0.45 -3.98
N ASN A 77 6.30 1.40 -3.04
CA ASN A 77 7.20 1.22 -1.91
C ASN A 77 6.51 0.34 -0.85
N THR A 78 7.14 -0.80 -0.53
CA THR A 78 6.61 -1.81 0.39
C THR A 78 6.46 -1.27 1.81
N GLU A 79 7.51 -0.66 2.35
CA GLU A 79 7.58 -0.18 3.73
C GLU A 79 6.66 1.02 3.96
N ASP A 80 6.56 1.92 2.98
CA ASP A 80 5.63 3.06 3.06
C ASP A 80 4.17 2.57 2.93
N THR A 81 3.89 1.59 2.06
CA THR A 81 2.57 0.92 1.99
C THR A 81 2.21 0.29 3.34
N THR A 82 3.15 -0.39 3.97
CA THR A 82 2.97 -1.00 5.30
C THR A 82 2.61 0.04 6.36
N SER A 83 3.38 1.12 6.40
CA SER A 83 3.20 2.23 7.33
C SER A 83 1.83 2.87 7.18
N GLU A 84 1.40 3.09 5.93
CA GLU A 84 0.16 3.81 5.63
C GLU A 84 -1.07 2.90 5.75
N VAL A 85 -0.98 1.61 5.42
CA VAL A 85 -2.01 0.61 5.74
C VAL A 85 -2.24 0.56 7.25
N SER A 86 -1.18 0.50 8.04
CA SER A 86 -1.30 0.52 9.50
C SER A 86 -1.89 1.82 10.05
N ARG A 87 -1.42 2.96 9.56
CA ARG A 87 -1.87 4.27 10.03
C ARG A 87 -3.32 4.56 9.64
N VAL A 88 -3.69 4.32 8.39
CA VAL A 88 -5.00 4.70 7.83
C VAL A 88 -6.08 3.71 8.23
N LEU A 89 -5.79 2.41 8.22
CA LEU A 89 -6.82 1.37 8.40
C LEU A 89 -6.85 0.79 9.82
N MET A 90 -5.71 0.74 10.51
CA MET A 90 -5.60 0.13 11.84
C MET A 90 -5.48 1.16 12.97
N GLY A 91 -5.24 2.43 12.66
CA GLY A 91 -4.97 3.47 13.66
C GLY A 91 -3.67 3.27 14.44
N VAL A 92 -2.77 2.41 13.94
CA VAL A 92 -1.51 2.05 14.60
C VAL A 92 -0.35 2.69 13.85
N GLN A 93 0.52 3.41 14.57
CA GLN A 93 1.75 3.99 14.01
C GLN A 93 2.92 3.00 14.10
N ILE A 94 2.88 1.94 13.29
CA ILE A 94 3.89 0.88 13.32
C ILE A 94 5.22 1.29 12.65
N GLN A 95 5.27 2.41 11.92
CA GLN A 95 6.44 2.79 11.11
C GLN A 95 7.73 2.98 11.91
N CYS A 96 7.65 3.36 13.18
CA CYS A 96 8.84 3.46 14.03
C CYS A 96 9.50 2.10 14.26
N ALA A 97 8.71 1.02 14.19
CA ALA A 97 9.19 -0.34 14.30
C ALA A 97 10.04 -0.79 13.10
N GLN A 98 10.05 -0.06 11.97
CA GLN A 98 10.85 -0.41 10.80
C GLN A 98 12.35 -0.57 11.11
N CYS A 99 12.89 0.31 11.96
CA CYS A 99 14.32 0.35 12.24
C CYS A 99 14.68 -0.14 13.65
N HIS A 100 13.76 -0.11 14.61
CA HIS A 100 14.02 -0.56 15.97
C HIS A 100 12.70 -0.93 16.63
N ASP A 101 12.70 -1.82 17.63
CA ASP A 101 11.48 -2.07 18.39
C ASP A 101 10.91 -0.77 18.96
N HIS A 102 9.59 -0.61 18.90
CA HIS A 102 8.97 0.65 19.31
C HIS A 102 9.28 0.94 20.79
N LYS A 103 9.81 2.14 21.08
CA LYS A 103 10.36 2.45 22.42
C LYS A 103 9.33 2.40 23.56
N THR A 104 8.07 2.67 23.25
CA THR A 104 6.99 2.83 24.24
C THR A 104 5.73 2.03 23.92
N ASP A 105 5.71 1.30 22.81
CA ASP A 105 4.56 0.52 22.35
C ASP A 105 5.05 -0.92 22.13
N ARG A 106 4.15 -1.88 22.02
CA ARG A 106 4.48 -3.31 21.97
C ARG A 106 5.07 -3.78 20.65
N TRP A 107 5.07 -2.93 19.63
CA TRP A 107 5.41 -3.33 18.26
C TRP A 107 6.89 -3.59 18.11
N GLN A 108 7.22 -4.80 17.67
CA GLN A 108 8.58 -5.22 17.39
C GLN A 108 8.92 -5.00 15.92
N ARG A 109 10.22 -4.89 15.64
CA ARG A 109 10.73 -4.69 14.30
C ARG A 109 10.37 -5.82 13.34
N ASN A 110 10.40 -7.06 13.83
CA ASN A 110 9.94 -8.20 13.05
C ASN A 110 8.47 -8.06 12.62
N GLU A 111 7.56 -7.59 13.49
CA GLU A 111 6.13 -7.43 13.18
C GLU A 111 5.89 -6.40 12.06
N PHE A 112 6.66 -5.32 12.03
CA PHE A 112 6.65 -4.38 10.90
C PHE A 112 7.02 -5.10 9.60
N HIS A 113 8.11 -5.84 9.63
CA HIS A 113 8.64 -6.52 8.45
C HIS A 113 7.80 -7.73 8.02
N GLU A 114 7.11 -8.41 8.94
CA GLU A 114 6.11 -9.45 8.69
C GLU A 114 4.89 -8.88 7.95
N LEU A 115 4.38 -7.71 8.38
CA LEU A 115 3.30 -7.02 7.65
C LEU A 115 3.79 -6.51 6.29
N ALA A 116 5.03 -6.01 6.21
CA ALA A 116 5.58 -5.52 4.96
C ALA A 116 5.72 -6.60 3.89
N ALA A 117 5.92 -7.85 4.29
CA ALA A 117 6.05 -8.96 3.36
C ALA A 117 4.80 -9.25 2.50
N PHE A 118 3.63 -8.64 2.79
CA PHE A 118 2.46 -8.72 1.91
C PHE A 118 2.56 -7.82 0.65
N PHE A 119 3.32 -6.73 0.69
CA PHE A 119 3.31 -5.72 -0.37
C PHE A 119 4.46 -5.74 -1.41
N PRO A 120 5.50 -6.61 -1.36
CA PRO A 120 6.61 -6.56 -2.30
C PRO A 120 6.20 -6.95 -3.73
N ARG A 121 4.96 -7.38 -3.97
CA ARG A 121 4.43 -7.72 -5.30
C ARG A 121 3.59 -6.60 -5.94
N VAL A 122 3.32 -5.50 -5.23
CA VAL A 122 2.50 -4.38 -5.72
C VAL A 122 3.36 -3.29 -6.34
N ARG A 123 3.05 -2.83 -7.56
CA ARG A 123 3.79 -1.74 -8.24
C ARG A 123 2.86 -0.77 -8.93
N LEU A 124 3.39 0.44 -9.15
CA LEU A 124 2.81 1.39 -10.09
C LEU A 124 3.51 1.31 -11.44
N ARG A 125 2.72 1.08 -12.49
CA ARG A 125 3.17 0.98 -13.87
C ARG A 125 2.58 2.09 -14.71
N ALA A 126 3.37 2.67 -15.61
CA ALA A 126 2.87 3.61 -16.59
C ALA A 126 2.06 2.90 -17.68
N ILE A 127 0.81 3.31 -17.87
CA ILE A 127 -0.03 2.89 -18.99
C ILE A 127 0.49 3.59 -20.25
N ARG A 128 0.80 2.82 -21.28
CA ARG A 128 1.28 3.34 -22.58
C ARG A 128 0.34 2.89 -23.69
N ALA A 129 -0.05 3.81 -24.56
CA ALA A 129 -0.75 3.55 -25.82
C ALA A 129 -0.06 4.32 -26.93
N ASP A 130 0.19 3.68 -28.07
CA ASP A 130 0.86 4.28 -29.24
C ASP A 130 2.20 4.96 -28.89
N GLY A 131 2.97 4.36 -27.98
CA GLY A 131 4.24 4.91 -27.49
C GLY A 131 4.12 6.12 -26.54
N LYS A 132 2.91 6.63 -26.28
CA LYS A 132 2.65 7.76 -25.38
C LYS A 132 2.18 7.28 -24.01
N ARG A 133 2.67 7.93 -22.94
CA ARG A 133 2.19 7.68 -21.57
C ARG A 133 0.78 8.26 -21.42
N ARG A 134 -0.19 7.42 -21.06
CA ARG A 134 -1.60 7.79 -20.90
C ARG A 134 -2.04 7.87 -19.44
N GLY A 135 -1.35 7.19 -18.53
CA GLY A 135 -1.69 7.19 -17.11
C GLY A 135 -0.81 6.25 -16.30
N PHE A 136 -1.30 5.86 -15.13
CA PHE A 136 -0.66 4.89 -14.25
C PHE A 136 -1.70 3.88 -13.75
N GLU A 137 -1.25 2.67 -13.47
CA GLU A 137 -2.06 1.61 -12.90
C GLU A 137 -1.32 0.93 -11.76
N VAL A 138 -2.09 0.45 -10.78
CA VAL A 138 -1.62 -0.47 -9.75
C VAL A 138 -1.66 -1.88 -10.33
N VAL A 139 -0.55 -2.60 -10.21
CA VAL A 139 -0.42 -3.98 -10.68
C VAL A 139 0.20 -4.85 -9.59
N ALA A 140 -0.32 -6.06 -9.43
CA ALA A 140 0.26 -7.11 -8.60
C ALA A 140 0.90 -8.18 -9.50
N PHE A 141 2.03 -8.74 -9.07
CA PHE A 141 2.72 -9.79 -9.82
C PHE A 141 2.94 -11.03 -8.96
N ASP A 142 2.49 -12.19 -9.44
CA ASP A 142 2.78 -13.46 -8.78
C ASP A 142 4.23 -13.92 -9.00
N ARG A 143 4.85 -13.49 -10.10
CA ARG A 143 6.24 -13.82 -10.45
C ARG A 143 7.02 -12.57 -10.83
N ALA A 144 8.29 -12.53 -10.44
CA ALA A 144 9.19 -11.45 -10.81
C ALA A 144 9.27 -11.39 -12.35
N PRO A 145 8.97 -10.26 -13.01
CA PRO A 145 9.28 -10.10 -14.42
C PRO A 145 10.78 -10.38 -14.63
N ALA A 146 11.16 -11.10 -15.68
CA ALA A 146 12.54 -11.55 -15.91
C ALA A 146 13.59 -10.40 -15.80
N ALA A 147 13.20 -9.17 -16.16
CA ALA A 147 14.03 -7.97 -16.04
C ALA A 147 14.31 -7.52 -14.59
N ASN A 148 13.54 -7.98 -13.61
CA ASN A 148 13.68 -7.64 -12.19
C ASN A 148 14.35 -8.75 -11.37
N ALA A 149 14.48 -9.96 -11.90
CA ALA A 149 15.18 -11.07 -11.23
C ALA A 149 16.68 -10.77 -11.00
N GLN A 150 17.26 -9.87 -11.81
CA GLN A 150 18.66 -9.43 -11.72
C GLN A 150 18.84 -8.05 -11.08
N ALA A 151 17.76 -7.39 -10.65
CA ALA A 151 17.89 -6.08 -10.05
C ALA A 151 18.35 -6.22 -8.59
N ASN A 152 19.57 -5.75 -8.28
CA ASN A 152 20.03 -5.50 -6.91
C ASN A 152 19.20 -4.40 -6.18
N ASN A 153 18.06 -3.98 -6.75
CA ASN A 153 17.16 -3.01 -6.14
C ASN A 153 16.17 -3.74 -5.20
N PRO A 154 16.23 -3.51 -3.88
CA PRO A 154 15.30 -4.09 -2.91
C PRO A 154 13.83 -3.87 -3.28
N GLN A 155 13.50 -2.72 -3.85
CA GLN A 155 12.16 -2.32 -4.28
C GLN A 155 11.64 -3.11 -5.49
N ARG A 156 12.45 -3.97 -6.12
CA ARG A 156 12.05 -4.78 -7.29
C ARG A 156 11.99 -6.27 -7.00
N ARG A 157 12.28 -6.68 -5.77
CA ARG A 157 12.15 -8.06 -5.32
C ARG A 157 10.67 -8.42 -5.16
N VAL A 158 10.37 -9.69 -5.42
CA VAL A 158 9.03 -10.26 -5.18
C VAL A 158 8.82 -10.67 -3.73
N GLU A 159 9.91 -10.88 -3.00
CA GLU A 159 9.89 -11.16 -1.57
C GLU A 159 10.54 -10.03 -0.80
N HIS A 160 9.97 -9.76 0.38
CA HIS A 160 10.47 -8.75 1.28
C HIS A 160 11.58 -9.31 2.17
N ARG A 161 12.59 -8.48 2.43
CA ARG A 161 13.67 -8.82 3.34
C ARG A 161 13.82 -7.74 4.39
N MET A 162 13.91 -8.14 5.66
CA MET A 162 14.26 -7.23 6.74
C MET A 162 15.75 -6.91 6.64
N PRO A 163 16.15 -5.63 6.52
CA PRO A 163 17.56 -5.26 6.44
C PRO A 163 18.33 -5.70 7.69
N ASP A 164 19.60 -6.08 7.50
CA ASP A 164 20.53 -6.17 8.61
C ASP A 164 21.08 -4.77 8.90
N LEU A 165 20.89 -4.29 10.13
CA LEU A 165 21.31 -2.93 10.52
C LEU A 165 22.80 -2.85 10.80
N ASP A 166 23.43 -3.96 11.18
CA ASP A 166 24.86 -4.05 11.43
C ASP A 166 25.64 -4.33 10.13
N ASN A 167 24.98 -4.96 9.15
CA ASN A 167 25.52 -5.20 7.82
C ASN A 167 24.56 -4.79 6.68
N PRO A 168 24.49 -3.49 6.32
CA PRO A 168 23.57 -3.00 5.29
C PRO A 168 23.79 -3.57 3.88
N GLU A 169 24.96 -4.16 3.61
CA GLU A 169 25.25 -4.81 2.32
C GLU A 169 24.73 -6.26 2.27
N ALA A 170 24.39 -6.85 3.41
CA ALA A 170 23.79 -8.17 3.45
C ALA A 170 22.42 -8.17 2.75
N ALA A 171 22.01 -9.34 2.25
CA ALA A 171 20.72 -9.49 1.60
C ALA A 171 19.54 -9.22 2.56
N GLY A 172 19.74 -9.30 3.87
CA GLY A 172 18.70 -9.23 4.89
C GLY A 172 17.97 -10.56 5.10
N GLU A 173 17.23 -10.64 6.20
CA GLU A 173 16.41 -11.80 6.59
C GLU A 173 15.17 -11.89 5.68
N LEU A 174 14.89 -13.08 5.15
CA LEU A 174 13.67 -13.30 4.37
C LEU A 174 12.46 -13.32 5.31
N MET A 175 11.50 -12.44 5.06
CA MET A 175 10.34 -12.28 5.92
C MET A 175 9.17 -13.09 5.38
N THR A 176 8.51 -13.86 6.25
CA THR A 176 7.24 -14.51 5.92
C THR A 176 6.10 -13.52 6.13
N PRO A 177 5.19 -13.32 5.15
CA PRO A 177 3.99 -12.51 5.33
C PRO A 177 3.16 -13.04 6.49
N LYS A 178 2.99 -12.21 7.51
CA LYS A 178 2.20 -12.55 8.69
C LYS A 178 1.51 -11.32 9.26
N PHE A 179 0.22 -11.46 9.52
CA PHE A 179 -0.60 -10.41 10.11
C PHE A 179 -0.55 -10.52 11.63
N PHE A 180 0.28 -9.68 12.25
CA PHE A 180 0.60 -9.74 13.69
C PHE A 180 -0.62 -9.71 14.63
N LEU A 181 -1.75 -9.11 14.23
CA LEU A 181 -2.97 -9.08 15.06
C LEU A 181 -3.68 -10.44 15.17
N THR A 182 -3.55 -11.30 14.16
CA THR A 182 -4.29 -12.58 14.08
C THR A 182 -3.37 -13.80 14.00
N GLY A 183 -2.09 -13.59 13.67
CA GLY A 183 -1.15 -14.65 13.34
C GLY A 183 -1.35 -15.27 11.95
N ALA A 184 -2.34 -14.83 11.16
CA ALA A 184 -2.56 -15.33 9.82
C ALA A 184 -1.33 -15.08 8.93
N SER A 185 -0.88 -16.09 8.19
CA SER A 185 0.33 -16.02 7.36
C SER A 185 0.12 -16.64 5.98
N ILE A 186 0.91 -16.21 5.01
CA ILE A 186 0.94 -16.78 3.65
C ILE A 186 2.37 -17.28 3.39
N PRO A 187 2.57 -18.46 2.78
CA PRO A 187 3.91 -18.93 2.40
C PRO A 187 4.62 -17.96 1.44
N THR A 188 5.93 -17.86 1.55
CA THR A 188 6.79 -17.27 0.50
C THR A 188 6.92 -18.25 -0.67
N GLY A 189 7.14 -17.74 -1.88
CA GLY A 189 7.25 -18.53 -3.13
C GLY A 189 6.01 -18.44 -4.00
#